data_AF-A0A258BLE9-F1
#
_entry.id   AF-A0A258BLE9-F1
#
_cell.length_a   1.000
_cell.length_b   1.000
_cell.length_c   1.000
_cell.angle_alpha   90.00
_cell.angle_beta   90.00
_cell.angle_gamma   90.00
#
_symmetry.space_group_name_H-M   'P 1'
#
loop_
_entity.id
_entity.type
_entity.pdbx_description
1 polymer ?
#
loop_
_entity_poly.entity_id
_entity_poly.type
_entity_poly.pdbx_seq_one_letter_code
_entity_poly.pdbx_strand_id
1 'polypeptide(L)'
;LGPPLPGDLGTPILKAQREGRMGLPEQDAPQSDPMHEQLAELEAELRAREAALSDAARGSGVFFQVGSAAGAKVIGNPAPASSSPSLSFPDLSAFTASHEGAFGSSLGEDPNRQVRKLGFLGEEPDPSIYNPHRIETPVSPYQLMAGTIIPATLLTGVNSDLPGQVIAQVTSPVYDTVTGETVLVPQGARLIGRYDSVIAFGQSRALLVWSRIVMPDGSSIRIDNLAGVDARGYAGLEDKVDYHSWKLLQGVALSTLLGVGAELGTDDEGDIARALRRSAQTGANEAGQEIVRRNLGVQPTITIRPGWRLGVLANKDIVLKPYEEGHPQ
;
A
#
# COMPACT_ATOMS: atom_id res chain seq x y z
N LEU A 1 -2.38 -52.36 -4.14
CA LEU A 1 -3.54 -51.76 -4.83
C LEU A 1 -4.60 -52.85 -4.94
N GLY A 2 -5.67 -52.75 -4.14
CA GLY A 2 -6.75 -53.76 -4.11
C GLY A 2 -7.73 -53.61 -5.28
N PRO A 3 -8.63 -54.58 -5.50
CA PRO A 3 -9.58 -54.54 -6.61
C PRO A 3 -10.64 -53.44 -6.42
N PRO A 4 -11.13 -52.82 -7.51
CA PRO A 4 -12.08 -51.70 -7.45
C PRO A 4 -13.48 -52.15 -7.00
N LEU A 5 -14.15 -51.27 -6.25
CA LEU A 5 -15.52 -51.43 -5.76
C LEU A 5 -16.56 -51.16 -6.87
N PRO A 6 -17.77 -51.76 -6.79
CA PRO A 6 -18.79 -51.63 -7.83
C PRO A 6 -19.47 -50.25 -7.73
N GLY A 7 -19.26 -49.41 -8.74
CA GLY A 7 -19.83 -48.06 -8.83
C GLY A 7 -19.00 -47.04 -9.60
N ASP A 8 -17.79 -47.41 -10.03
CA ASP A 8 -16.89 -46.50 -10.74
C ASP A 8 -17.23 -46.42 -12.23
N LEU A 9 -17.87 -45.31 -12.63
CA LEU A 9 -18.36 -45.06 -14.01
C LEU A 9 -17.25 -44.59 -14.97
N GLY A 10 -15.99 -44.55 -14.55
CA GLY A 10 -14.90 -43.96 -15.35
C GLY A 10 -14.47 -44.77 -16.57
N THR A 11 -14.42 -46.10 -16.47
CA THR A 11 -13.86 -46.96 -17.53
C THR A 11 -14.77 -47.18 -18.75
N PRO A 12 -16.12 -47.30 -18.67
CA PRO A 12 -16.94 -47.45 -19.86
C PRO A 12 -17.06 -46.15 -20.69
N ILE A 13 -17.03 -44.98 -20.05
CA ILE A 13 -17.13 -43.67 -20.73
C ILE A 13 -15.83 -43.36 -21.50
N LEU A 14 -14.68 -43.63 -20.89
CA LEU A 14 -13.37 -43.46 -21.56
C LEU A 14 -13.18 -44.44 -22.72
N LYS A 15 -13.78 -45.63 -22.66
CA LYS A 15 -13.73 -46.61 -23.75
C LYS A 15 -14.62 -46.20 -24.93
N ALA A 16 -15.80 -45.64 -24.67
CA ALA A 16 -16.68 -45.10 -25.71
C ALA A 16 -16.09 -43.87 -26.43
N GLN A 17 -15.31 -43.05 -25.73
CA GLN A 17 -14.59 -41.91 -26.32
C GLN A 17 -13.40 -42.34 -27.18
N ARG A 18 -12.68 -43.41 -26.77
CA ARG A 18 -11.54 -43.95 -27.52
C ARG A 18 -11.96 -44.76 -28.76
N GLU A 19 -13.17 -45.33 -28.76
CA GLU A 19 -13.72 -46.12 -29.87
C GLU A 19 -14.53 -45.27 -30.88
N GLY A 20 -14.55 -43.94 -30.75
CA GLY A 20 -15.05 -43.04 -31.80
C GLY A 20 -16.53 -43.18 -32.16
N ARG A 21 -17.37 -43.69 -31.25
CA ARG A 21 -18.78 -44.06 -31.53
C ARG A 21 -19.83 -42.97 -31.28
N MET A 22 -19.43 -41.71 -31.06
CA MET A 22 -20.36 -40.57 -31.08
C MET A 22 -20.09 -39.72 -32.32
N GLY A 23 -20.83 -39.99 -33.40
CA GLY A 23 -20.92 -39.14 -34.57
C GLY A 23 -22.13 -38.20 -34.46
N LEU A 24 -21.88 -36.90 -34.63
CA LEU A 24 -22.88 -35.88 -34.95
C LEU A 24 -22.44 -35.22 -36.27
N PRO A 25 -23.40 -34.77 -37.11
CA PRO A 25 -23.20 -34.63 -38.54
C PRO A 25 -22.28 -33.47 -38.92
N GLU A 26 -21.57 -33.73 -40.01
CA GLU A 26 -20.73 -32.86 -40.82
C GLU A 26 -21.51 -31.60 -41.24
N GLN A 27 -21.04 -30.41 -40.85
CA GLN A 27 -21.51 -29.16 -41.42
C GLN A 27 -20.43 -28.09 -41.42
N ASP A 28 -19.96 -27.83 -42.65
CA ASP A 28 -19.41 -26.61 -43.22
C ASP A 28 -18.17 -25.93 -42.62
N ALA A 29 -17.20 -25.74 -43.51
CA ALA A 29 -15.96 -25.00 -43.32
C ALA A 29 -16.22 -23.56 -42.83
N PRO A 30 -15.41 -23.01 -41.92
CA PRO A 30 -15.55 -21.61 -41.54
C PRO A 30 -15.01 -20.72 -42.67
N GLN A 31 -15.91 -19.94 -43.26
CA GLN A 31 -15.53 -18.70 -43.94
C GLN A 31 -14.76 -17.84 -42.94
N SER A 32 -13.57 -17.39 -43.34
CA SER A 32 -12.70 -16.52 -42.56
C SER A 32 -13.40 -15.20 -42.27
N ASP A 33 -13.91 -15.04 -41.05
CA ASP A 33 -14.42 -13.77 -40.55
C ASP A 33 -13.25 -12.77 -40.47
N PRO A 34 -13.29 -11.63 -41.18
CA PRO A 34 -12.19 -10.64 -41.16
C PRO A 34 -11.97 -10.04 -39.75
N MET A 35 -12.97 -10.13 -38.87
CA MET A 35 -12.86 -9.74 -37.47
C MET A 35 -12.02 -10.70 -36.61
N HIS A 36 -12.01 -12.00 -36.94
CA HIS A 36 -11.17 -12.97 -36.23
C HIS A 36 -9.69 -12.80 -36.62
N GLU A 37 -9.44 -12.46 -37.87
CA GLU A 37 -8.09 -12.16 -38.37
C GLU A 37 -7.53 -10.90 -37.70
N GLN A 38 -8.33 -9.84 -37.59
CA GLN A 38 -7.96 -8.62 -36.87
C GLN A 38 -7.70 -8.83 -35.36
N LEU A 39 -8.49 -9.68 -34.70
CA LEU A 39 -8.25 -10.02 -33.28
C LEU A 39 -6.96 -10.83 -33.09
N ALA A 40 -6.66 -11.75 -34.00
CA ALA A 40 -5.43 -12.52 -33.97
C ALA A 40 -4.19 -11.65 -34.20
N GLU A 41 -4.27 -10.65 -35.08
CA GLU A 41 -3.22 -9.66 -35.30
C GLU A 41 -2.99 -8.77 -34.05
N LEU A 42 -4.06 -8.29 -33.42
CA LEU A 42 -3.98 -7.47 -32.20
C LEU A 42 -3.35 -8.26 -31.03
N GLU A 43 -3.73 -9.52 -30.86
CA GLU A 43 -3.13 -10.38 -29.83
C GLU A 43 -1.66 -10.69 -30.11
N ALA A 44 -1.27 -10.86 -31.37
CA ALA A 44 0.12 -11.03 -31.76
C ALA A 44 0.95 -9.77 -31.46
N GLU A 45 0.39 -8.59 -31.70
CA GLU A 45 1.03 -7.30 -31.40
C GLU A 45 1.21 -7.10 -29.88
N LEU A 46 0.20 -7.44 -29.07
CA LEU A 46 0.28 -7.39 -27.61
C LEU A 46 1.35 -8.35 -27.07
N ARG A 47 1.41 -9.59 -27.57
CA ARG A 47 2.46 -10.55 -27.19
C ARG A 47 3.85 -10.08 -27.59
N ALA A 48 4.02 -9.48 -28.77
CA ALA A 48 5.30 -8.93 -29.20
C ALA A 48 5.75 -7.76 -28.30
N ARG A 49 4.81 -6.90 -27.90
CA ARG A 49 5.07 -5.79 -26.97
C ARG A 49 5.44 -6.28 -25.58
N GLU A 50 4.76 -7.30 -25.07
CA GLU A 50 5.07 -7.91 -23.78
C GLU A 50 6.44 -8.60 -23.79
N ALA A 51 6.78 -9.32 -24.86
CA ALA A 51 8.09 -9.90 -25.06
C ALA A 51 9.19 -8.83 -25.07
N ALA A 52 8.99 -7.73 -25.81
CA ALA A 52 9.93 -6.61 -25.85
C ALA A 52 10.13 -5.94 -24.48
N LEU A 53 9.06 -5.82 -23.68
CA LEU A 53 9.16 -5.33 -22.29
C LEU A 53 9.93 -6.31 -21.39
N SER A 54 9.73 -7.62 -21.58
CA SER A 54 10.45 -8.65 -20.82
C SER A 54 11.94 -8.69 -21.15
N ASP A 55 12.31 -8.47 -22.42
CA ASP A 55 13.70 -8.41 -22.85
C ASP A 55 14.37 -7.09 -22.41
N ALA A 56 13.63 -5.98 -22.40
CA ALA A 56 14.10 -4.73 -21.79
C ALA A 56 14.37 -4.89 -20.27
N ALA A 57 13.52 -5.65 -19.56
CA ALA A 57 13.72 -5.97 -18.14
C ALA A 57 14.90 -6.94 -17.89
N ARG A 58 15.24 -7.80 -18.86
CA ARG A 58 16.45 -8.64 -18.80
C ARG A 58 17.72 -7.87 -19.19
N GLY A 59 17.60 -6.87 -20.06
CA GLY A 59 18.68 -5.98 -20.48
C GLY A 59 19.01 -4.86 -19.50
N SER A 60 18.11 -4.54 -18.55
CA SER A 60 18.44 -3.64 -17.43
C SER A 60 19.33 -4.39 -16.43
N GLY A 61 20.63 -4.36 -16.72
CA GLY A 61 21.68 -4.92 -15.90
C GLY A 61 21.57 -4.49 -14.44
N VAL A 62 21.50 -5.48 -13.56
CA VAL A 62 21.71 -5.32 -12.12
C VAL A 62 23.19 -4.98 -11.92
N PHE A 63 23.51 -3.69 -11.89
CA PHE A 63 24.84 -3.21 -11.55
C PHE A 63 24.99 -3.16 -10.03
N PHE A 64 25.46 -4.25 -9.45
CA PHE A 64 26.21 -4.22 -8.19
C PHE A 64 27.68 -4.40 -8.54
N GLN A 65 28.40 -3.29 -8.67
CA GLN A 65 29.85 -3.28 -8.81
C GLN A 65 30.45 -2.63 -7.56
N VAL A 66 30.86 -3.48 -6.60
CA VAL A 66 31.70 -3.08 -5.47
C VAL A 66 33.12 -2.91 -6.01
N GLY A 67 33.49 -1.68 -6.31
CA GLY A 67 34.87 -1.30 -6.65
C GLY A 67 35.65 -0.94 -5.39
N SER A 68 36.46 -1.88 -4.89
CA SER A 68 37.52 -1.58 -3.91
C SER A 68 38.74 -1.06 -4.67
N ALA A 69 39.09 0.21 -4.48
CA ALA A 69 40.34 0.78 -4.96
C ALA A 69 41.33 0.89 -3.77
N ALA A 70 42.18 -0.11 -3.62
CA ALA A 70 43.40 -0.04 -2.82
C ALA A 70 44.58 -0.46 -3.71
N GLY A 71 45.61 0.40 -3.76
CA GLY A 71 46.58 0.45 -4.83
C GLY A 71 47.62 -0.67 -4.89
N ALA A 72 48.24 -0.80 -6.07
CA ALA A 72 49.57 -1.38 -6.24
C ALA A 72 50.21 -0.87 -7.54
N LYS A 73 51.47 -0.45 -7.39
CA LYS A 73 52.39 0.14 -8.38
C LYS A 73 53.17 -0.97 -9.09
N VAL A 74 53.10 -1.09 -10.43
CA VAL A 74 54.15 -1.74 -11.26
C VAL A 74 54.25 -1.06 -12.63
N ILE A 75 55.49 -1.02 -13.12
CA ILE A 75 56.11 -0.28 -14.22
C ILE A 75 56.01 -1.06 -15.56
N GLY A 76 55.83 -0.37 -16.69
CA GLY A 76 56.14 -0.90 -18.04
C GLY A 76 55.30 -0.28 -19.18
N ASN A 77 55.94 0.25 -20.22
CA ASN A 77 55.36 0.89 -21.43
C ASN A 77 56.03 0.27 -22.69
N PRO A 78 55.56 0.45 -23.94
CA PRO A 78 54.23 0.20 -24.54
C PRO A 78 54.30 -0.78 -25.75
N ALA A 79 53.16 -1.30 -26.23
CA ALA A 79 53.00 -1.89 -27.58
C ALA A 79 51.53 -1.81 -28.05
N PRO A 80 51.24 -1.79 -29.37
CA PRO A 80 50.17 -0.95 -29.92
C PRO A 80 48.83 -1.64 -30.17
N ALA A 81 47.79 -0.81 -29.98
CA ALA A 81 46.51 -0.68 -30.70
C ALA A 81 45.91 -1.89 -31.43
N SER A 82 44.71 -2.26 -30.97
CA SER A 82 43.61 -2.68 -31.83
C SER A 82 42.37 -1.86 -31.46
N SER A 83 41.92 -1.06 -32.42
CA SER A 83 40.85 -0.07 -32.36
C SER A 83 39.46 -0.71 -32.21
N SER A 84 38.75 -0.35 -31.15
CA SER A 84 37.29 -0.46 -31.04
C SER A 84 36.71 0.95 -30.94
N PRO A 85 35.56 1.25 -31.56
CA PRO A 85 35.07 2.62 -31.67
C PRO A 85 34.62 3.12 -30.29
N SER A 86 35.32 4.11 -29.75
CA SER A 86 34.84 4.85 -28.58
C SER A 86 33.72 5.80 -29.04
N LEU A 87 32.49 5.55 -28.60
CA LEU A 87 31.44 6.54 -28.63
C LEU A 87 31.81 7.66 -27.65
N SER A 88 32.21 8.81 -28.18
CA SER A 88 32.41 10.02 -27.41
C SER A 88 31.05 10.55 -26.95
N PHE A 89 30.74 10.37 -25.67
CA PHE A 89 29.63 11.09 -25.04
C PHE A 89 30.11 12.51 -24.70
N PRO A 90 29.31 13.55 -24.99
CA PRO A 90 29.65 14.91 -24.58
C PRO A 90 29.75 14.99 -23.06
N ASP A 91 30.76 15.73 -22.62
CA ASP A 91 31.12 15.97 -21.23
C ASP A 91 29.92 16.49 -20.41
N LEU A 92 29.47 15.69 -19.43
CA LEU A 92 28.39 16.02 -18.50
C LEU A 92 28.87 16.89 -17.33
N SER A 93 30.05 17.50 -17.43
CA SER A 93 30.55 18.51 -16.50
C SER A 93 29.65 19.77 -16.39
N ALA A 94 28.64 19.91 -17.25
CA ALA A 94 27.63 20.98 -17.16
C ALA A 94 26.54 20.76 -16.09
N PHE A 95 26.51 19.60 -15.40
CA PHE A 95 25.61 19.36 -14.26
C PHE A 95 26.27 19.60 -12.89
N THR A 96 27.48 20.19 -12.87
CA THR A 96 28.08 20.64 -11.61
C THR A 96 27.32 21.83 -11.04
N ALA A 97 26.56 21.54 -9.99
CA ALA A 97 26.04 22.43 -8.96
C ALA A 97 26.39 23.93 -9.09
N SER A 98 25.51 24.69 -9.76
CA SER A 98 25.32 26.10 -9.44
C SER A 98 24.31 26.20 -8.29
N HIS A 99 24.83 26.38 -7.08
CA HIS A 99 24.08 26.94 -5.97
C HIS A 99 23.67 28.39 -6.32
N GLU A 100 22.50 28.79 -5.81
CA GLU A 100 21.87 30.12 -5.87
C GLU A 100 20.92 30.41 -7.05
N GLY A 101 19.62 30.38 -6.72
CA GLY A 101 18.68 31.41 -7.19
C GLY A 101 17.60 31.01 -8.21
N ALA A 102 16.37 30.96 -7.70
CA ALA A 102 15.17 31.47 -8.38
C ALA A 102 14.47 30.64 -9.48
N PHE A 103 14.09 29.38 -9.19
CA PHE A 103 12.84 28.81 -9.70
C PHE A 103 12.25 27.83 -8.66
N GLY A 104 11.28 28.31 -7.89
CA GLY A 104 10.53 27.51 -6.94
C GLY A 104 9.51 26.61 -7.64
N SER A 105 10.00 25.54 -8.29
CA SER A 105 9.21 24.33 -8.44
C SER A 105 9.66 23.38 -7.34
N SER A 106 8.78 23.06 -6.40
CA SER A 106 8.96 21.89 -5.55
C SER A 106 9.07 20.67 -6.46
N LEU A 107 10.31 20.33 -6.83
CA LEU A 107 10.66 19.01 -7.37
C LEU A 107 10.06 18.01 -6.39
N GLY A 108 9.11 17.26 -6.93
CA GLY A 108 8.16 16.46 -6.19
C GLY A 108 8.83 15.66 -5.09
N GLU A 109 8.22 15.71 -3.92
CA GLU A 109 8.45 14.72 -2.88
C GLU A 109 8.33 13.35 -3.54
N ASP A 110 9.46 12.66 -3.69
CA ASP A 110 9.54 11.34 -4.30
C ASP A 110 8.46 10.45 -3.64
N PRO A 111 7.41 10.05 -4.38
CA PRO A 111 6.25 9.38 -3.81
C PRO A 111 6.63 8.05 -3.15
N ASN A 112 7.79 7.48 -3.50
CA ASN A 112 8.31 6.23 -2.94
C ASN A 112 9.47 6.41 -1.94
N ARG A 113 9.83 7.67 -1.63
CA ARG A 113 10.90 8.07 -0.69
C ARG A 113 12.20 7.28 -0.91
N GLN A 114 12.57 7.03 -2.15
CA GLN A 114 13.75 6.28 -2.55
C GLN A 114 15.03 6.94 -2.01
N VAL A 115 15.07 8.28 -1.95
CA VAL A 115 16.19 9.03 -1.34
C VAL A 115 16.41 8.64 0.14
N ARG A 116 15.33 8.44 0.92
CA ARG A 116 15.46 7.97 2.31
C ARG A 116 15.92 6.52 2.39
N LYS A 117 15.50 5.68 1.45
CA LYS A 117 15.94 4.27 1.38
C LYS A 117 17.44 4.18 1.04
N LEU A 118 17.92 5.01 0.12
CA LEU A 118 19.35 5.13 -0.18
C LEU A 118 20.14 5.66 1.02
N GLY A 119 19.58 6.62 1.77
CA GLY A 119 20.15 7.09 3.03
C GLY A 119 20.29 5.99 4.07
N PHE A 120 19.25 5.16 4.26
CA PHE A 120 19.30 4.00 5.16
C PHE A 120 20.38 2.99 4.77
N LEU A 121 20.58 2.76 3.47
CA LEU A 121 21.62 1.86 2.97
C LEU A 121 23.03 2.46 3.09
N GLY A 122 23.14 3.78 3.11
CA GLY A 122 24.40 4.52 3.20
C GLY A 122 24.78 4.95 4.62
N GLU A 123 23.97 4.62 5.63
CA GLU A 123 24.28 4.91 7.02
C GLU A 123 25.44 4.01 7.47
N GLU A 124 26.61 4.61 7.68
CA GLU A 124 27.80 3.89 8.14
C GLU A 124 27.51 3.28 9.53
N PRO A 125 27.75 1.97 9.73
CA PRO A 125 27.55 1.34 11.04
C PRO A 125 28.40 2.05 12.10
N ASP A 126 27.81 2.33 13.27
CA ASP A 126 28.54 2.88 14.41
C ASP A 126 29.76 1.99 14.71
N PRO A 127 31.02 2.51 14.59
CA PRO A 127 32.22 1.73 14.81
C PRO A 127 32.43 1.38 16.30
N SER A 128 31.58 1.88 17.20
CA SER A 128 31.68 1.60 18.63
C SER A 128 31.32 0.13 18.94
N ILE A 129 32.29 -0.60 19.50
CA ILE A 129 32.10 -2.00 19.94
C ILE A 129 31.18 -2.05 21.17
N TYR A 130 31.18 -1.00 21.99
CA TYR A 130 30.44 -0.94 23.24
C TYR A 130 29.17 -0.11 23.09
N ASN A 131 28.02 -0.72 23.37
CA ASN A 131 26.75 0.00 23.45
C ASN A 131 26.82 1.07 24.56
N PRO A 132 26.53 2.36 24.28
CA PRO A 132 26.50 3.41 25.30
C PRO A 132 25.37 3.21 26.33
N HIS A 133 24.32 2.47 25.98
CA HIS A 133 23.20 2.17 26.88
C HIS A 133 23.57 1.04 27.85
N ARG A 134 22.97 1.06 29.04
CA ARG A 134 23.16 0.05 30.09
C ARG A 134 21.83 -0.62 30.39
N ILE A 135 21.87 -1.79 31.05
CA ILE A 135 20.67 -2.44 31.55
C ILE A 135 20.03 -1.54 32.61
N GLU A 136 18.74 -1.25 32.44
CA GLU A 136 17.92 -0.53 33.41
C GLU A 136 17.05 -1.52 34.20
N THR A 137 16.92 -1.28 35.50
CA THR A 137 16.05 -2.08 36.37
C THR A 137 14.67 -1.43 36.49
N PRO A 138 13.57 -2.20 36.47
CA PRO A 138 12.22 -1.70 36.71
C PRO A 138 12.13 -0.84 37.97
N VAL A 139 11.41 0.28 37.89
CA VAL A 139 11.19 1.18 39.05
C VAL A 139 10.23 0.54 40.05
N SER A 140 9.32 -0.31 39.57
CA SER A 140 8.34 -1.04 40.38
C SER A 140 8.16 -2.45 39.82
N PRO A 141 7.86 -3.47 40.65
CA PRO A 141 7.38 -4.76 40.14
C PRO A 141 6.02 -4.62 39.46
N TYR A 142 5.24 -3.59 39.79
CA TYR A 142 3.92 -3.33 39.23
C TYR A 142 4.01 -2.30 38.09
N GLN A 143 4.55 -2.75 36.96
CA GLN A 143 4.61 -1.92 35.75
C GLN A 143 4.30 -2.72 34.48
N LEU A 144 3.66 -2.06 33.53
CA LEU A 144 3.58 -2.52 32.14
C LEU A 144 4.74 -1.91 31.39
N MET A 145 5.63 -2.74 30.85
CA MET A 145 6.76 -2.25 30.06
C MET A 145 6.31 -1.86 28.66
N ALA A 146 7.06 -0.93 28.04
CA ALA A 146 6.91 -0.61 26.63
C ALA A 146 6.96 -1.89 25.77
N GLY A 147 6.09 -1.97 24.75
CA GLY A 147 5.87 -3.15 23.93
C GLY A 147 4.69 -4.03 24.38
N THR A 148 4.16 -3.83 25.59
CA THR A 148 2.97 -4.56 26.05
C THR A 148 1.74 -4.15 25.25
N ILE A 149 0.96 -5.15 24.82
CA ILE A 149 -0.33 -4.93 24.13
C ILE A 149 -1.47 -5.12 25.13
N ILE A 150 -2.32 -4.10 25.26
CA ILE A 150 -3.58 -4.18 26.02
C ILE A 150 -4.69 -4.57 25.04
N PRO A 151 -5.21 -5.81 25.08
CA PRO A 151 -6.22 -6.27 24.14
C PRO A 151 -7.58 -5.68 24.48
N ALA A 152 -8.26 -5.14 23.48
CA ALA A 152 -9.52 -4.42 23.66
C ALA A 152 -10.48 -4.60 22.48
N THR A 153 -11.72 -4.17 22.69
CA THR A 153 -12.75 -4.11 21.65
C THR A 153 -13.44 -2.76 21.68
N LEU A 154 -13.64 -2.14 20.51
CA LEU A 154 -14.35 -0.88 20.38
C LEU A 154 -15.79 -1.01 20.89
N LEU A 155 -16.20 -0.10 21.76
CA LEU A 155 -17.59 0.06 22.17
C LEU A 155 -18.32 1.04 21.26
N THR A 156 -17.63 2.07 20.77
CA THR A 156 -18.16 3.06 19.83
C THR A 156 -17.60 2.82 18.43
N GLY A 157 -18.35 3.22 17.40
CA GLY A 157 -17.85 3.24 16.03
C GLY A 157 -16.87 4.40 15.82
N VAL A 158 -16.12 4.32 14.71
CA VAL A 158 -15.28 5.41 14.21
C VAL A 158 -15.74 5.74 12.81
N ASN A 159 -15.96 7.03 12.53
CA ASN A 159 -16.15 7.55 11.18
C ASN A 159 -15.22 8.74 11.01
N SER A 160 -14.30 8.66 10.05
CA SER A 160 -13.32 9.69 9.77
C SER A 160 -13.86 10.99 9.15
N ASP A 161 -15.14 11.05 8.79
CA ASP A 161 -15.75 12.30 8.29
C ASP A 161 -15.66 13.43 9.31
N LEU A 162 -15.66 13.09 10.62
CA LEU A 162 -15.56 14.04 11.71
C LEU A 162 -14.69 13.48 12.85
N PRO A 163 -13.75 14.27 13.40
CA PRO A 163 -12.93 13.82 14.51
C PRO A 163 -13.79 13.65 15.76
N GLY A 164 -13.43 12.67 16.60
CA GLY A 164 -14.29 12.31 17.72
C GLY A 164 -13.57 11.55 18.83
N GLN A 165 -14.30 11.36 19.93
CA GLN A 165 -13.90 10.50 21.03
C GLN A 165 -14.33 9.06 20.73
N VAL A 166 -13.49 8.11 21.13
CA VAL A 166 -13.74 6.68 20.97
C VAL A 166 -13.54 5.96 22.31
N ILE A 167 -14.35 4.94 22.56
CA ILE A 167 -14.29 4.12 23.76
C ILE A 167 -14.05 2.68 23.34
N ALA A 168 -13.13 2.01 24.03
CA ALA A 168 -12.94 0.57 23.95
C ALA A 168 -13.01 -0.07 25.33
N GLN A 169 -13.24 -1.37 25.37
CA GLN A 169 -13.25 -2.17 26.57
C GLN A 169 -12.17 -3.24 26.49
N VAL A 170 -11.38 -3.37 27.56
CA VAL A 170 -10.33 -4.39 27.68
C VAL A 170 -10.97 -5.78 27.73
N THR A 171 -10.50 -6.68 26.88
CA THR A 171 -11.12 -8.00 26.68
C THR A 171 -10.51 -9.11 27.53
N SER A 172 -9.27 -8.96 27.98
CA SER A 172 -8.60 -9.91 28.87
C SER A 172 -7.70 -9.16 29.86
N PRO A 173 -7.50 -9.70 31.08
CA PRO A 173 -6.64 -9.05 32.07
C PRO A 173 -5.20 -8.95 31.55
N VAL A 174 -4.56 -7.84 31.85
CA VAL A 174 -3.14 -7.59 31.55
C VAL A 174 -2.37 -7.60 32.87
N TYR A 175 -1.39 -8.48 32.94
CA TYR A 175 -0.52 -8.68 34.08
C TYR A 175 0.69 -7.77 34.01
N ASP A 176 1.35 -7.56 35.14
CA ASP A 176 2.64 -6.88 35.20
C ASP A 176 3.68 -7.60 34.30
N THR A 177 4.58 -6.84 33.69
CA THR A 177 5.55 -7.42 32.76
C THR A 177 6.77 -8.02 33.47
N VAL A 178 6.95 -7.74 34.77
CA VAL A 178 8.17 -8.08 35.51
C VAL A 178 8.09 -9.49 36.09
N THR A 179 7.01 -9.81 36.79
CA THR A 179 6.71 -11.12 37.38
C THR A 179 5.64 -11.87 36.58
N GLY A 180 4.69 -11.17 35.97
CA GLY A 180 3.59 -11.79 35.22
C GLY A 180 2.48 -12.37 36.09
N GLU A 181 2.46 -12.03 37.39
CA GLU A 181 1.58 -12.66 38.37
C GLU A 181 0.44 -11.73 38.82
N THR A 182 0.63 -10.41 38.75
CA THR A 182 -0.28 -9.41 39.29
C THR A 182 -1.07 -8.74 38.16
N VAL A 183 -2.40 -8.75 38.25
CA VAL A 183 -3.25 -8.01 37.31
C VAL A 183 -3.07 -6.51 37.54
N LEU A 184 -2.70 -5.77 36.50
CA LEU A 184 -2.57 -4.29 36.54
C LEU A 184 -3.69 -3.59 35.77
N VAL A 185 -4.14 -4.19 34.67
CA VAL A 185 -5.30 -3.69 33.91
C VAL A 185 -6.32 -4.83 33.81
N PRO A 186 -7.42 -4.79 34.59
CA PRO A 186 -8.40 -5.86 34.61
C PRO A 186 -9.23 -5.90 33.33
N GLN A 187 -9.78 -7.09 33.04
CA GLN A 187 -10.82 -7.23 32.03
C GLN A 187 -12.00 -6.30 32.35
N GLY A 188 -12.58 -5.71 31.31
CA GLY A 188 -13.70 -4.80 31.47
C GLY A 188 -13.31 -3.35 31.74
N ALA A 189 -12.02 -3.06 31.98
CA ALA A 189 -11.52 -1.68 32.02
C ALA A 189 -11.87 -0.94 30.72
N ARG A 190 -12.20 0.36 30.84
CA ARG A 190 -12.55 1.22 29.71
C ARG A 190 -11.35 2.05 29.28
N LEU A 191 -11.05 1.96 28.00
CA LEU A 191 -10.06 2.80 27.33
C LEU A 191 -10.77 3.98 26.69
N ILE A 192 -10.27 5.18 26.93
CA ILE A 192 -10.77 6.41 26.34
C ILE A 192 -9.71 6.96 25.42
N GLY A 193 -10.09 7.17 24.16
CA GLY A 193 -9.21 7.67 23.13
C GLY A 193 -9.92 8.67 22.22
N ARG A 194 -9.21 9.06 21.18
CA ARG A 194 -9.69 9.94 20.12
C ARG A 194 -9.13 9.48 18.78
N TYR A 195 -9.81 9.86 17.72
CA TYR A 195 -9.36 9.66 16.35
C TYR A 195 -9.47 10.98 15.59
N ASP A 196 -8.65 11.13 14.56
CA ASP A 196 -8.63 12.31 13.70
C ASP A 196 -9.42 12.04 12.41
N SER A 197 -9.89 13.11 11.77
CA SER A 197 -10.56 13.08 10.46
C SER A 197 -9.57 13.21 9.30
N VAL A 198 -8.33 13.64 9.55
CA VAL A 198 -7.34 13.87 8.48
C VAL A 198 -6.85 12.53 7.93
N ILE A 199 -7.34 12.15 6.75
CA ILE A 199 -6.88 10.98 6.00
C ILE A 199 -6.25 11.46 4.69
N ALA A 200 -4.99 11.13 4.47
CA ALA A 200 -4.32 11.44 3.21
C ALA A 200 -4.85 10.56 2.07
N PHE A 201 -4.72 11.04 0.83
CA PHE A 201 -5.05 10.24 -0.34
C PHE A 201 -4.28 8.90 -0.32
N GLY A 202 -4.99 7.78 -0.50
CA GLY A 202 -4.42 6.43 -0.48
C GLY A 202 -4.25 5.79 0.91
N GLN A 203 -4.61 6.48 2.00
CA GLN A 203 -4.62 5.88 3.34
C GLN A 203 -5.92 5.10 3.57
N SER A 204 -5.79 3.81 3.92
CA SER A 204 -6.92 2.89 4.21
C SER A 204 -7.15 2.64 5.70
N ARG A 205 -6.37 3.29 6.58
CA ARG A 205 -6.35 3.01 8.03
C ARG A 205 -6.62 4.25 8.87
N ALA A 206 -7.47 4.09 9.88
CA ALA A 206 -7.74 5.12 10.87
C ALA A 206 -6.73 5.03 12.02
N LEU A 207 -6.05 6.14 12.34
CA LEU A 207 -5.18 6.23 13.51
C LEU A 207 -6.02 6.58 14.74
N LEU A 208 -5.92 5.75 15.78
CA LEU A 208 -6.54 5.98 17.08
C LEU A 208 -5.43 6.18 18.12
N VAL A 209 -5.66 7.12 19.03
CA VAL A 209 -4.78 7.33 20.19
C VAL A 209 -5.58 7.24 21.48
N TRP A 210 -5.00 6.59 22.49
CA TRP A 210 -5.65 6.30 23.76
C TRP A 210 -4.98 7.10 24.88
N SER A 211 -5.77 7.85 25.64
CA SER A 211 -5.27 8.83 26.62
C SER A 211 -5.63 8.51 28.06
N ARG A 212 -6.55 7.57 28.31
CA ARG A 212 -6.96 7.21 29.67
C ARG A 212 -7.46 5.77 29.76
N ILE A 213 -7.13 5.11 30.86
CA ILE A 213 -7.66 3.82 31.28
C ILE A 213 -8.50 4.06 32.54
N VAL A 214 -9.73 3.55 32.54
CA VAL A 214 -10.66 3.60 33.68
C VAL A 214 -10.95 2.17 34.10
N MET A 215 -10.57 1.82 35.32
CA MET A 215 -10.76 0.49 35.89
C MET A 215 -12.21 0.30 36.38
N PRO A 216 -12.69 -0.95 36.53
CA PRO A 216 -14.05 -1.24 36.97
C PRO A 216 -14.39 -0.70 38.38
N ASP A 217 -13.39 -0.57 39.26
CA ASP A 217 -13.50 0.01 40.60
C ASP A 217 -13.63 1.55 40.61
N GLY A 218 -13.58 2.18 39.42
CA GLY A 218 -13.63 3.63 39.26
C GLY A 218 -12.27 4.33 39.34
N SER A 219 -11.20 3.62 39.68
CA SER A 219 -9.85 4.16 39.61
C SER A 219 -9.44 4.39 38.15
N SER A 220 -8.54 5.35 37.90
CA SER A 220 -8.16 5.66 36.52
C SER A 220 -6.75 6.23 36.43
N ILE A 221 -6.13 6.03 35.27
CA ILE A 221 -4.80 6.54 34.94
C ILE A 221 -4.82 7.21 33.57
N ARG A 222 -4.14 8.35 33.45
CA ARG A 222 -3.87 9.00 32.17
C ARG A 222 -2.60 8.41 31.55
N ILE A 223 -2.63 8.22 30.24
CA ILE A 223 -1.54 7.61 29.46
C ILE A 223 -1.17 8.52 28.29
N ASP A 224 0.07 8.41 27.82
CA ASP A 224 0.67 9.32 26.83
C ASP A 224 0.25 8.98 25.39
N ASN A 225 -1.05 9.08 25.08
CA ASN A 225 -1.60 8.90 23.73
C ASN A 225 -1.11 7.62 23.05
N LEU A 226 -1.30 6.48 23.71
CA LEU A 226 -0.88 5.18 23.19
C LEU A 226 -1.52 4.88 21.84
N ALA A 227 -0.75 4.32 20.91
CA ALA A 227 -1.23 4.00 19.58
C ALA A 227 -2.15 2.77 19.60
N GLY A 228 -3.27 2.86 18.89
CA GLY A 228 -4.09 1.70 18.57
C GLY A 228 -3.46 0.85 17.47
N VAL A 229 -3.44 -0.46 17.67
CA VAL A 229 -3.02 -1.46 16.68
C VAL A 229 -4.17 -2.40 16.37
N ASP A 230 -4.23 -2.94 15.16
CA ASP A 230 -5.19 -3.99 14.84
C ASP A 230 -4.85 -5.32 15.53
N ALA A 231 -5.71 -6.33 15.36
CA ALA A 231 -5.50 -7.66 15.94
C ALA A 231 -4.25 -8.39 15.39
N ARG A 232 -3.62 -7.90 14.33
CA ARG A 232 -2.38 -8.42 13.73
C ARG A 232 -1.16 -7.59 14.14
N GLY A 233 -1.33 -6.55 14.95
CA GLY A 233 -0.26 -5.68 15.43
C GLY A 233 0.13 -4.52 14.50
N TYR A 234 -0.59 -4.31 13.39
CA TYR A 234 -0.33 -3.15 12.53
C TYR A 234 -0.93 -1.88 13.15
N ALA A 235 -0.25 -0.75 12.99
CA ALA A 235 -0.73 0.55 13.47
C ALA A 235 -2.04 0.98 12.78
N GLY A 236 -2.96 1.54 13.57
CA GLY A 236 -4.28 1.95 13.11
C GLY A 236 -5.23 0.79 12.85
N LEU A 237 -6.48 1.13 12.57
CA LEU A 237 -7.55 0.17 12.29
C LEU A 237 -8.05 0.31 10.85
N GLU A 238 -8.47 -0.82 10.28
CA GLU A 238 -8.96 -0.93 8.91
C GLU A 238 -10.25 -1.76 8.93
N ASP A 239 -11.33 -1.23 8.34
CA ASP A 239 -12.59 -1.95 8.14
C ASP A 239 -13.17 -1.51 6.78
N LYS A 240 -14.16 -0.60 6.76
CA LYS A 240 -14.74 -0.13 5.49
C LYS A 240 -14.08 1.18 5.05
N VAL A 241 -13.66 1.24 3.79
CA VAL A 241 -13.10 2.45 3.16
C VAL A 241 -13.93 2.82 1.94
N ASP A 242 -14.49 4.03 1.93
CA ASP A 242 -15.18 4.60 0.78
C ASP A 242 -14.26 5.64 0.11
N TYR A 243 -13.73 5.27 -1.05
CA TYR A 243 -12.91 6.15 -1.89
C TYR A 243 -13.73 7.10 -2.76
N HIS A 244 -15.06 7.07 -2.66
CA HIS A 244 -15.99 7.86 -3.46
C HIS A 244 -15.78 7.73 -4.99
N SER A 245 -15.18 6.61 -5.44
CA SER A 245 -14.74 6.42 -6.83
C SER A 245 -15.87 6.31 -7.83
N TRP A 246 -17.09 6.02 -7.38
CA TRP A 246 -18.25 6.06 -8.27
C TRP A 246 -18.53 7.48 -8.77
N LYS A 247 -18.35 8.50 -7.93
CA LYS A 247 -18.49 9.91 -8.33
C LYS A 247 -17.39 10.31 -9.33
N LEU A 248 -16.18 9.77 -9.17
CA LEU A 248 -15.10 9.91 -10.16
C LEU A 248 -15.53 9.36 -11.51
N LEU A 249 -15.97 8.10 -11.54
CA LEU A 249 -16.34 7.42 -12.77
C LEU A 249 -17.50 8.11 -13.48
N GLN A 250 -18.52 8.56 -12.73
CA GLN A 250 -19.62 9.34 -13.30
C GLN A 250 -19.13 10.63 -13.95
N GLY A 251 -18.22 11.37 -13.30
CA GLY A 251 -17.64 12.58 -13.86
C GLY A 251 -16.83 12.33 -15.14
N VAL A 252 -16.01 11.27 -15.15
CA VAL A 252 -15.22 10.86 -16.32
C VAL A 252 -16.12 10.38 -17.46
N ALA A 253 -17.14 9.58 -17.16
CA ALA A 253 -18.09 9.09 -18.16
C ALA A 253 -18.89 10.22 -18.80
N LEU A 254 -19.40 11.18 -18.00
CA LEU A 254 -20.09 12.37 -18.52
C LEU A 254 -19.16 13.24 -19.38
N SER A 255 -17.90 13.43 -18.97
CA SER A 255 -16.88 14.13 -19.76
C SER A 255 -16.61 13.42 -21.09
N THR A 256 -16.50 12.08 -21.07
CA THR A 256 -16.27 11.26 -22.26
C THR A 256 -17.46 11.34 -23.23
N LEU A 257 -18.70 11.25 -22.72
CA LEU A 257 -19.90 11.37 -23.54
C LEU A 257 -20.05 12.75 -24.18
N LEU A 258 -19.68 13.83 -23.48
CA LEU A 258 -19.63 15.18 -24.05
C LEU A 258 -18.53 15.30 -25.13
N GLY A 259 -17.39 14.66 -24.92
CA GLY A 259 -16.30 14.60 -25.90
C GLY A 259 -16.67 13.85 -27.18
N VAL A 260 -17.29 12.67 -27.07
CA VAL A 260 -17.73 11.84 -28.21
C VAL A 260 -18.97 12.42 -28.90
N GLY A 261 -19.89 13.06 -28.15
CA GLY A 261 -21.05 13.74 -28.71
C GLY A 261 -20.68 14.91 -29.63
N ALA A 262 -19.56 15.59 -29.35
CA ALA A 262 -18.99 16.60 -30.24
C ALA A 262 -18.29 16.00 -31.48
N GLU A 263 -18.07 14.69 -31.50
CA GLU A 263 -17.46 13.97 -32.62
C GLU A 263 -18.50 13.54 -33.67
N LEU A 264 -19.76 13.37 -33.29
CA LEU A 264 -20.84 12.84 -34.15
C LEU A 264 -21.80 13.90 -34.70
N GLY A 265 -21.51 15.19 -34.49
CA GLY A 265 -22.34 16.31 -34.95
C GLY A 265 -21.77 17.04 -36.16
N THR A 266 -22.50 16.96 -37.27
CA THR A 266 -22.44 17.76 -38.52
C THR A 266 -21.29 17.49 -39.50
N ASP A 267 -21.63 16.80 -40.60
CA ASP A 267 -20.87 16.62 -41.85
C ASP A 267 -20.80 17.91 -42.70
N ASP A 268 -20.68 19.10 -42.08
CA ASP A 268 -20.57 20.36 -42.82
C ASP A 268 -19.13 20.88 -42.79
N GLU A 269 -18.48 20.80 -43.94
CA GLU A 269 -17.04 20.94 -44.21
C GLU A 269 -16.53 22.40 -44.04
N GLY A 270 -16.77 23.03 -42.89
CA GLY A 270 -16.35 24.41 -42.59
C GLY A 270 -15.13 24.50 -41.68
N ASP A 271 -14.26 25.48 -41.89
CA ASP A 271 -13.19 25.85 -40.92
C ASP A 271 -13.77 26.13 -39.53
N ILE A 272 -15.02 26.60 -39.47
CA ILE A 272 -15.79 26.87 -38.25
C ILE A 272 -16.19 25.57 -37.53
N ALA A 273 -16.64 24.55 -38.27
CA ALA A 273 -16.96 23.24 -37.70
C ALA A 273 -15.69 22.54 -37.16
N ARG A 274 -14.57 22.63 -37.88
CA ARG A 274 -13.26 22.15 -37.42
C ARG A 274 -12.75 22.91 -36.19
N ALA A 275 -12.96 24.22 -36.11
CA ALA A 275 -12.62 25.01 -34.93
C ALA A 275 -13.49 24.63 -33.73
N LEU A 276 -14.80 24.45 -33.92
CA LEU A 276 -15.74 24.06 -32.88
C LEU A 276 -15.42 22.66 -32.33
N ARG A 277 -15.08 21.70 -33.19
CA ARG A 277 -14.66 20.35 -32.78
C ARG A 277 -13.38 20.36 -31.93
N ARG A 278 -12.36 21.14 -32.35
CA ARG A 278 -11.12 21.30 -31.57
C ARG A 278 -11.36 22.00 -30.23
N SER A 279 -12.21 23.02 -30.19
CA SER A 279 -12.59 23.69 -28.94
C SER A 279 -13.39 22.76 -28.01
N ALA A 280 -14.29 21.93 -28.55
CA ALA A 280 -15.03 20.95 -27.77
C ALA A 280 -14.13 19.85 -27.20
N GLN A 281 -13.21 19.30 -28.00
CA GLN A 281 -12.21 18.31 -27.56
C GLN A 281 -11.28 18.88 -26.48
N THR A 282 -10.82 20.13 -26.66
CA THR A 282 -9.95 20.80 -25.68
C THR A 282 -10.70 21.07 -24.38
N GLY A 283 -11.93 21.61 -24.45
CA GLY A 283 -12.76 21.86 -23.28
C GLY A 283 -13.16 20.59 -22.53
N ALA A 284 -13.43 19.48 -23.24
CA ALA A 284 -13.71 18.18 -22.61
C ALA A 284 -12.49 17.62 -21.88
N ASN A 285 -11.29 17.73 -22.47
CA ASN A 285 -10.04 17.33 -21.84
C ASN A 285 -9.71 18.19 -20.60
N GLU A 286 -9.88 19.51 -20.69
CA GLU A 286 -9.66 20.42 -19.57
C GLU A 286 -10.65 20.16 -18.42
N ALA A 287 -11.94 19.99 -18.74
CA ALA A 287 -12.96 19.65 -17.76
C ALA A 287 -12.72 18.27 -17.11
N GLY A 288 -12.31 17.27 -17.91
CA GLY A 288 -11.95 15.95 -17.42
C GLY A 288 -10.76 16.00 -16.46
N GLN A 289 -9.70 16.75 -16.81
CA GLN A 289 -8.55 16.96 -15.92
C GLN A 289 -8.92 17.68 -14.63
N GLU A 290 -9.78 18.69 -14.70
CA GLU A 290 -10.22 19.44 -13.52
C GLU A 290 -11.09 18.58 -12.58
N ILE A 291 -11.97 17.74 -13.13
CA ILE A 291 -12.76 16.77 -12.34
C ILE A 291 -11.83 15.79 -11.63
N VAL A 292 -10.82 15.25 -12.33
CA VAL A 292 -9.83 14.36 -11.73
C VAL A 292 -9.05 15.09 -10.63
N ARG A 293 -8.56 16.31 -10.87
CA ARG A 293 -7.84 17.11 -9.85
C ARG A 293 -8.68 17.39 -8.61
N ARG A 294 -9.94 17.78 -8.79
CA ARG A 294 -10.84 18.13 -7.68
C ARG A 294 -11.23 16.91 -6.85
N ASN A 295 -11.30 15.75 -7.48
CA ASN A 295 -11.72 14.51 -6.82
C ASN A 295 -10.54 13.72 -6.23
N LEU A 296 -9.32 13.88 -6.77
CA LEU A 296 -8.09 13.51 -6.04
C LEU A 296 -7.94 14.26 -4.70
N GLY A 297 -8.62 15.40 -4.54
CA GLY A 297 -8.70 16.14 -3.28
C GLY A 297 -9.79 15.67 -2.30
N VAL A 298 -10.65 14.71 -2.69
CA VAL A 298 -11.68 14.14 -1.80
C VAL A 298 -11.03 13.07 -0.93
N GLN A 299 -11.03 13.30 0.38
CA GLN A 299 -10.51 12.34 1.34
C GLN A 299 -11.41 11.08 1.37
N PRO A 300 -10.83 9.87 1.47
CA PRO A 300 -11.62 8.66 1.65
C PRO A 300 -12.27 8.65 3.04
N THR A 301 -13.46 8.07 3.14
CA THR A 301 -14.14 7.87 4.42
C THR A 301 -13.82 6.47 4.96
N ILE A 302 -13.22 6.41 6.15
CA ILE A 302 -12.95 5.17 6.87
C ILE A 302 -13.99 5.01 7.97
N THR A 303 -14.72 3.91 7.93
CA THR A 303 -15.70 3.53 8.95
C THR A 303 -15.28 2.25 9.64
N ILE A 304 -15.03 2.33 10.95
CA ILE A 304 -14.80 1.16 11.82
C ILE A 304 -16.06 0.91 12.65
N ARG A 305 -16.58 -0.31 12.57
CA ARG A 305 -17.79 -0.68 13.33
C ARG A 305 -17.53 -0.82 14.83
N PRO A 306 -18.55 -0.54 15.68
CA PRO A 306 -18.54 -1.00 17.07
C PRO A 306 -18.31 -2.52 17.12
N GLY A 307 -17.64 -3.00 18.17
CA GLY A 307 -17.29 -4.41 18.34
C GLY A 307 -15.98 -4.82 17.64
N TRP A 308 -15.28 -3.88 16.98
CA TRP A 308 -14.00 -4.18 16.35
C TRP A 308 -12.90 -4.47 17.37
N ARG A 309 -12.15 -5.55 17.18
CA ARG A 309 -11.04 -5.95 18.07
C ARG A 309 -9.78 -5.17 17.73
N LEU A 310 -9.07 -4.73 18.75
CA LEU A 310 -7.82 -4.00 18.64
C LEU A 310 -6.88 -4.32 19.81
N GLY A 311 -5.62 -3.90 19.68
CA GLY A 311 -4.70 -3.75 20.77
C GLY A 311 -4.38 -2.28 21.01
N VAL A 312 -3.98 -1.95 22.24
CA VAL A 312 -3.32 -0.67 22.56
C VAL A 312 -1.89 -0.96 22.95
N LEU A 313 -0.95 -0.42 22.19
CA LEU A 313 0.47 -0.67 22.38
C LEU A 313 1.05 0.34 23.38
N ALA A 314 1.58 -0.15 24.50
CA ALA A 314 2.34 0.67 25.43
C ALA A 314 3.65 1.10 24.77
N ASN A 315 3.87 2.41 24.64
CA ASN A 315 5.11 2.98 24.07
C ASN A 315 6.11 3.42 25.15
N LYS A 316 5.71 3.39 26.41
CA LYS A 316 6.49 3.74 27.60
C LYS A 316 6.14 2.77 28.73
N ASP A 317 7.03 2.69 29.70
CA ASP A 317 6.77 1.96 30.94
C ASP A 317 5.70 2.69 31.77
N ILE A 318 4.68 1.96 32.21
CA ILE A 318 3.53 2.49 32.95
C ILE A 318 3.51 1.82 34.33
N VAL A 319 3.84 2.58 35.36
CA VAL A 319 3.72 2.12 36.75
C VAL A 319 2.25 2.16 37.17
N LEU A 320 1.75 1.04 37.69
CA LEU A 320 0.37 0.86 38.09
C LEU A 320 0.31 0.33 39.52
N LYS A 321 -0.90 0.33 40.09
CA LYS A 321 -1.17 -0.37 41.35
C LYS A 321 -1.67 -1.77 41.03
N PRO A 322 -1.35 -2.78 41.86
CA PRO A 322 -2.04 -4.07 41.82
C PRO A 322 -3.55 -3.85 41.84
N TYR A 323 -4.25 -4.49 40.92
CA TYR A 323 -5.71 -4.47 40.92
C TYR A 323 -6.21 -5.58 41.84
N GLU A 324 -6.74 -5.19 43.00
CA GLU A 324 -7.45 -6.12 43.88
C GLU A 324 -8.92 -6.18 43.43
N GLU A 325 -9.36 -7.36 43.01
CA GLU A 325 -10.75 -7.57 42.63
C GLU A 325 -11.61 -7.45 43.89
N GLY A 326 -12.22 -6.28 44.08
CA GLY A 326 -13.06 -5.97 45.21
C GLY A 326 -14.20 -6.97 45.32
N HIS A 327 -14.11 -7.88 46.28
CA HIS A 327 -15.27 -8.60 46.78
C HIS A 327 -16.19 -7.54 47.41
N PRO A 328 -17.47 -7.45 47.01
CA PRO A 328 -18.40 -6.59 47.72
C PRO A 328 -18.48 -7.08 49.17
N GLN A 329 -18.08 -6.21 50.11
CA GLN A 329 -18.38 -6.35 51.54
C GLN A 329 -19.83 -5.95 51.79
#